data_AF-M2CJU5-F1
#
_entry.id   AF-M2CJU5-F1
#
_cell.length_a   1.000
_cell.length_b   1.000
_cell.length_c   1.000
_cell.angle_alpha   90.00
_cell.angle_beta   90.00
_cell.angle_gamma   90.00
#
_symmetry.space_group_name_H-M   'P 1'
#
loop_
_entity.id
_entity.type
_entity.pdbx_description
1 polymer ?
#
loop_
_entity_poly.entity_id
_entity_poly.type
_entity_poly.pdbx_seq_one_letter_code
_entity_poly.pdbx_strand_id
1 'polypeptide(L)'
;MIEYLLAENSQYRGVQIPESETEQKYLLRSLVNVRHAVPASEEFLHIEDEYLQEEIKLRGITDITDLVPACDDLYIWRGDITTLKVDAIVNAANSGMTGCWQPCHYCIDNCIHTFAGIRLRAACDSIIKKQGHEEPTGQAKITPAFNLPCKFVLHTVGPIADGHPTQTDCDLLFSCYKSCLDLAHDKGLKSIAFCCISTGVFGFPQEEAAQIAIAAVREWKEKNETSGSSPNMVGTTGGMKVVFNVFTEKDEEIYRGLFSGAKNKGTFV
;
A
#
# COMPACT_ATOMS: atom_id res chain seq x y z
N MET A 1 22.22 13.80 -0.17
CA MET A 1 21.70 12.41 -0.26
C MET A 1 22.45 11.54 -1.28
N ILE A 2 22.49 11.90 -2.57
CA ILE A 2 23.13 11.05 -3.61
C ILE A 2 24.60 10.74 -3.26
N GLU A 3 25.38 11.76 -2.89
CA GLU A 3 26.78 11.59 -2.47
C GLU A 3 26.95 10.59 -1.32
N TYR A 4 26.07 10.66 -0.32
CA TYR A 4 26.06 9.73 0.80
C TYR A 4 25.84 8.28 0.32
N LEU A 5 24.82 8.05 -0.52
CA LEU A 5 24.50 6.72 -1.05
C LEU A 5 25.61 6.15 -1.95
N LEU A 6 26.26 7.01 -2.74
CA LEU A 6 27.41 6.61 -3.56
C LEU A 6 28.62 6.24 -2.68
N ALA A 7 28.84 6.96 -1.58
CA ALA A 7 29.93 6.70 -0.65
C ALA A 7 29.72 5.41 0.18
N GLU A 8 28.48 5.00 0.44
CA GLU A 8 28.16 3.79 1.20
C GLU A 8 28.59 2.49 0.50
N ASN A 9 28.77 2.50 -0.82
CA ASN A 9 29.10 1.29 -1.56
C ASN A 9 30.20 1.53 -2.61
N SER A 10 31.33 0.84 -2.43
CA SER A 10 32.50 0.95 -3.31
C SER A 10 32.23 0.60 -4.78
N GLN A 11 31.16 -0.15 -5.08
CA GLN A 11 30.78 -0.48 -6.46
C GLN A 11 30.35 0.76 -7.26
N TYR A 12 29.97 1.84 -6.59
CA TYR A 12 29.57 3.10 -7.23
C TYR A 12 30.71 4.10 -7.36
N ARG A 13 31.96 3.71 -7.07
CA ARG A 13 33.12 4.58 -7.23
C ARG A 13 33.23 5.04 -8.69
N GLY A 14 33.25 6.36 -8.89
CA GLY A 14 33.37 6.99 -10.20
C GLY A 14 32.05 7.30 -10.91
N VAL A 15 30.91 6.88 -10.35
CA VAL A 15 29.59 7.34 -10.82
C VAL A 15 29.52 8.86 -10.69
N GLN A 16 29.19 9.53 -11.79
CA GLN A 16 29.03 10.98 -11.83
C GLN A 16 27.59 11.35 -11.45
N ILE A 17 27.43 12.39 -10.64
CA ILE A 17 26.11 12.96 -10.34
C ILE A 17 25.70 13.83 -11.55
N PRO A 18 24.55 13.56 -12.18
CA PRO A 18 24.07 14.38 -13.29
C PRO A 18 23.80 15.83 -12.89
N GLU A 19 23.86 16.76 -13.84
CA GLU A 19 23.55 18.18 -13.59
C GLU A 19 22.04 18.44 -13.50
N SER A 20 21.23 17.69 -14.25
CA SER A 20 19.78 17.85 -14.30
C SER A 20 19.11 17.32 -13.04
N GLU A 21 18.22 18.11 -12.44
CA GLU A 21 17.42 17.69 -11.28
C GLU A 21 16.61 16.41 -11.57
N THR A 22 16.08 16.26 -12.79
CA THR A 22 15.30 15.07 -13.16
C THR A 22 16.18 13.82 -13.18
N GLU A 23 17.40 13.93 -13.69
CA GLU A 23 18.35 12.83 -13.72
C GLU A 23 18.91 12.53 -12.33
N GLN A 24 19.10 13.55 -11.49
CA GLN A 24 19.44 13.39 -10.08
C GLN A 24 18.34 12.64 -9.32
N LYS A 25 17.06 12.98 -9.53
CA LYS A 25 15.92 12.26 -8.94
C LYS A 25 15.87 10.81 -9.39
N TYR A 26 16.14 10.54 -10.66
CA TYR A 26 16.24 9.17 -11.19
C TYR A 26 17.40 8.39 -10.56
N LEU A 27 18.58 9.00 -10.43
CA LEU A 27 19.74 8.40 -9.77
C LEU A 27 19.47 8.13 -8.28
N LEU A 28 18.91 9.11 -7.57
CA LEU A 28 18.54 8.97 -6.17
C LEU A 28 17.60 7.79 -5.97
N ARG A 29 16.51 7.73 -6.75
CA ARG A 29 15.54 6.62 -6.70
C ARG A 29 16.21 5.28 -7.00
N SER A 30 17.06 5.23 -8.01
CA SER A 30 17.80 4.02 -8.38
C SER A 30 18.66 3.51 -7.22
N LEU A 31 19.42 4.39 -6.57
CA LEU A 31 20.30 4.07 -5.45
C LEU A 31 19.51 3.58 -4.23
N VAL A 32 18.41 4.26 -3.85
CA VAL A 32 17.60 3.83 -2.71
C VAL A 32 16.86 2.50 -2.96
N ASN A 33 16.47 2.21 -4.20
CA ASN A 33 15.78 0.96 -4.54
C ASN A 33 16.68 -0.27 -4.36
N VAL A 34 17.99 -0.13 -4.63
CA VAL A 34 18.97 -1.23 -4.49
C VAL A 34 19.75 -1.19 -3.17
N ARG A 35 19.49 -0.21 -2.30
CA ARG A 35 20.17 -0.09 -1.01
C ARG A 35 19.70 -1.19 -0.05
N HIS A 36 20.65 -1.89 0.56
CA HIS A 36 20.36 -2.89 1.59
C HIS A 36 19.75 -2.26 2.87
N ALA A 37 19.07 -3.09 3.65
CA ALA A 37 18.48 -2.73 4.95
C ALA A 37 19.57 -2.54 6.03
N VAL A 38 20.43 -1.55 5.86
CA VAL A 38 21.48 -1.17 6.81
C VAL A 38 21.17 0.19 7.45
N PRO A 39 21.62 0.46 8.68
CA PRO A 39 21.46 1.77 9.31
C PRO A 39 21.99 2.90 8.42
N ALA A 40 21.41 4.09 8.55
CA ALA A 40 21.92 5.33 7.97
C ALA A 40 22.22 6.33 9.09
N SER A 41 23.01 7.36 8.80
CA SER A 41 23.25 8.43 9.77
C SER A 41 21.98 9.23 10.04
N GLU A 42 21.84 9.76 11.26
CA GLU A 42 20.73 10.66 11.61
C GLU A 42 20.68 11.90 10.71
N GLU A 43 21.85 12.41 10.31
CA GLU A 43 21.95 13.51 9.35
C GLU A 43 21.34 13.14 7.97
N PHE A 44 21.66 11.95 7.45
CA PHE A 44 21.07 11.49 6.20
C PHE A 44 19.55 11.33 6.32
N LEU A 45 19.08 10.72 7.42
CA LEU A 45 17.66 10.50 7.66
C LEU A 45 16.88 11.82 7.77
N HIS A 46 17.46 12.82 8.42
CA HIS A 46 16.84 14.15 8.51
C HIS A 46 16.69 14.80 7.13
N ILE A 47 17.73 14.76 6.30
CA ILE A 47 17.70 15.31 4.94
C ILE A 47 16.72 14.52 4.04
N GLU A 48 16.69 13.19 4.17
CA GLU A 48 15.74 12.34 3.43
C GLU A 48 14.28 12.70 3.81
N ASP A 49 14.00 12.89 5.09
CA ASP A 49 12.68 13.23 5.58
C ASP A 49 12.20 14.60 5.03
N GLU A 50 13.04 15.64 5.11
CA GLU A 50 12.71 16.96 4.58
C GLU A 50 12.44 16.91 3.07
N TYR A 51 13.29 16.22 2.32
CA TYR A 51 13.12 16.06 0.88
C TYR A 51 11.84 15.32 0.51
N LEU A 52 11.59 14.14 1.11
CA LEU A 52 10.43 13.32 0.77
C LEU A 52 9.11 13.99 1.17
N GLN A 53 9.08 14.66 2.32
CA GLN A 53 7.88 15.38 2.77
C GLN A 53 7.54 16.55 1.83
N GLU A 54 8.52 17.31 1.36
CA GLU A 54 8.28 18.37 0.39
C GLU A 54 7.87 17.79 -0.99
N GLU A 55 8.50 16.72 -1.47
CA GLU A 55 8.09 16.05 -2.72
C GLU A 55 6.63 15.53 -2.66
N ILE A 56 6.23 14.92 -1.55
CA ILE A 56 4.85 14.45 -1.34
C ILE A 56 3.87 15.64 -1.32
N LYS A 57 4.22 16.71 -0.62
CA LYS A 57 3.40 17.92 -0.53
C LYS A 57 3.22 18.60 -1.89
N LEU A 58 4.29 18.70 -2.69
CA LEU A 58 4.25 19.27 -4.04
C LEU A 58 3.36 18.46 -5.01
N ARG A 59 3.22 17.15 -4.79
CA ARG A 59 2.31 16.28 -5.56
C ARG A 59 0.84 16.45 -5.19
N GLY A 60 0.54 17.11 -4.07
CA GLY A 60 -0.82 17.34 -3.59
C GLY A 60 -1.33 16.19 -2.74
N ILE A 61 -1.54 16.46 -1.45
CA ILE A 61 -2.10 15.51 -0.50
C ILE A 61 -3.63 15.58 -0.56
N THR A 62 -4.28 14.42 -0.70
CA THR A 62 -5.73 14.29 -0.58
C THR A 62 -6.08 13.74 0.80
N ASP A 63 -6.95 14.42 1.56
CA ASP A 63 -7.47 13.89 2.82
C ASP A 63 -8.73 13.04 2.56
N ILE A 64 -8.87 11.90 3.24
CA ILE A 64 -10.09 11.10 3.16
C ILE A 64 -11.34 11.90 3.55
N THR A 65 -11.22 12.96 4.36
CA THR A 65 -12.34 13.85 4.68
C THR A 65 -12.88 14.61 3.47
N ASP A 66 -12.07 14.77 2.43
CA ASP A 66 -12.44 15.47 1.20
C ASP A 66 -13.05 14.51 0.17
N LEU A 67 -13.03 13.20 0.44
CA LEU A 67 -13.59 12.18 -0.44
C LEU A 67 -15.08 11.95 -0.18
N VAL A 68 -15.81 11.68 -1.26
CA VAL A 68 -17.22 11.28 -1.21
C VAL A 68 -17.31 9.76 -1.27
N PRO A 69 -18.04 9.10 -0.37
CA PRO A 69 -18.21 7.65 -0.43
C PRO A 69 -19.01 7.23 -1.66
N ALA A 70 -18.63 6.12 -2.26
CA ALA A 70 -19.38 5.47 -3.32
C ALA A 70 -20.60 4.70 -2.78
N CYS A 71 -20.44 4.05 -1.62
CA CYS A 71 -21.49 3.29 -0.94
C CYS A 71 -21.13 3.18 0.56
N ASP A 72 -21.97 3.70 1.45
CA ASP A 72 -21.73 3.68 2.90
C ASP A 72 -20.33 4.23 3.26
N ASP A 73 -19.46 3.48 3.97
CA ASP A 73 -18.07 3.90 4.21
C ASP A 73 -17.06 3.34 3.18
N LEU A 74 -17.52 2.97 1.98
CA LEU A 74 -16.67 2.50 0.89
C LEU A 74 -16.45 3.61 -0.12
N TYR A 75 -15.19 3.91 -0.40
CA TYR A 75 -14.74 5.00 -1.26
C TYR A 75 -13.98 4.44 -2.46
N ILE A 76 -14.02 5.18 -3.57
CA ILE A 76 -13.17 4.93 -4.74
C ILE A 76 -12.35 6.18 -4.95
N TRP A 77 -11.04 6.04 -5.09
CA TRP A 77 -10.18 7.19 -5.32
C TRP A 77 -9.13 6.88 -6.39
N ARG A 78 -9.19 7.62 -7.50
CA ARG A 78 -8.19 7.55 -8.57
C ARG A 78 -7.03 8.49 -8.27
N GLY A 79 -5.86 7.96 -7.96
CA GLY A 79 -4.71 8.77 -7.58
C GLY A 79 -3.48 7.98 -7.12
N ASP A 80 -2.42 8.70 -6.75
CA ASP A 80 -1.18 8.14 -6.20
C ASP A 80 -1.35 7.83 -4.70
N ILE A 81 -1.44 6.55 -4.32
CA ILE A 81 -1.66 6.15 -2.91
C ILE A 81 -0.66 6.77 -1.93
N THR A 82 0.52 7.17 -2.39
CA THR A 82 1.55 7.80 -1.55
C THR A 82 1.21 9.24 -1.15
N THR A 83 0.16 9.82 -1.71
CA THR A 83 -0.34 11.17 -1.37
C THR A 83 -1.72 11.15 -0.69
N LEU A 84 -2.22 9.97 -0.31
CA LEU A 84 -3.52 9.84 0.36
C LEU A 84 -3.36 9.86 1.89
N LYS A 85 -3.98 10.84 2.54
CA LYS A 85 -4.02 10.95 3.99
C LYS A 85 -5.17 10.14 4.57
N VAL A 86 -4.81 8.97 5.12
CA VAL A 86 -5.65 7.96 5.79
C VAL A 86 -4.88 7.37 6.97
N ASP A 87 -5.50 6.55 7.83
CA ASP A 87 -4.75 5.90 8.90
C ASP A 87 -3.76 4.87 8.37
N ALA A 88 -4.15 4.10 7.34
CA ALA A 88 -3.31 3.07 6.75
C ALA A 88 -3.45 3.00 5.22
N ILE A 89 -2.35 2.72 4.54
CA ILE A 89 -2.36 2.25 3.15
C ILE A 89 -1.90 0.80 3.08
N VAL A 90 -2.34 0.08 2.06
CA VAL A 90 -1.90 -1.29 1.80
C VAL A 90 -0.88 -1.32 0.67
N ASN A 91 0.25 -1.95 0.94
CA ASN A 91 1.29 -2.29 -0.03
C ASN A 91 1.10 -3.72 -0.52
N ALA A 92 1.03 -3.91 -1.84
CA ALA A 92 1.16 -5.22 -2.47
C ALA A 92 2.65 -5.61 -2.53
N ALA A 93 3.12 -6.28 -1.48
CA ALA A 93 4.50 -6.68 -1.29
C ALA A 93 4.82 -8.00 -1.99
N ASN A 94 6.11 -8.27 -2.16
CA ASN A 94 6.62 -9.61 -2.45
C ASN A 94 6.91 -10.38 -1.14
N SER A 95 7.12 -11.71 -1.22
CA SER A 95 7.38 -12.57 -0.06
C SER A 95 8.59 -12.14 0.77
N GLY A 96 9.57 -11.49 0.14
CA GLY A 96 10.74 -10.93 0.81
C GLY A 96 10.44 -9.66 1.63
N MET A 97 9.27 -9.03 1.49
CA MET A 97 8.77 -7.89 2.29
C MET A 97 9.62 -6.60 2.28
N THR A 98 10.83 -6.66 1.74
CA THR A 98 11.83 -5.60 1.83
C THR A 98 11.70 -4.56 0.73
N GLY A 99 10.61 -4.58 -0.04
CA GLY A 99 10.38 -3.66 -1.13
C GLY A 99 10.96 -4.16 -2.46
N CYS A 100 10.77 -3.36 -3.51
CA CYS A 100 11.27 -3.66 -4.84
C CYS A 100 12.76 -3.34 -4.96
N TRP A 101 13.55 -4.26 -5.51
CA TRP A 101 14.99 -4.11 -5.75
C TRP A 101 15.35 -3.67 -7.17
N GLN A 102 14.36 -3.55 -8.06
CA GLN A 102 14.59 -3.12 -9.43
C GLN A 102 14.57 -1.58 -9.50
N PRO A 103 15.66 -0.93 -9.95
CA PRO A 103 15.74 0.52 -10.06
C PRO A 103 14.58 1.10 -10.85
N CYS A 104 13.91 2.09 -10.27
CA CYS A 104 12.83 2.85 -10.90
C CYS A 104 11.69 1.99 -11.46
N HIS A 105 11.50 0.77 -10.94
CA HIS A 105 10.44 -0.11 -11.40
C HIS A 105 9.06 0.49 -11.14
N TYR A 106 8.19 0.39 -12.14
CA TYR A 106 6.82 0.86 -12.08
C TYR A 106 5.91 -0.14 -11.37
N CYS A 107 6.12 -0.35 -10.06
CA CYS A 107 5.24 -1.13 -9.21
C CYS A 107 4.92 -0.39 -7.90
N ILE A 108 3.78 -0.72 -7.30
CA ILE A 108 3.28 -0.04 -6.09
C ILE A 108 4.25 -0.17 -4.91
N ASP A 109 4.90 -1.34 -4.79
CA ASP A 109 5.91 -1.62 -3.76
C ASP A 109 7.11 -0.68 -3.88
N ASN A 110 7.58 -0.42 -5.11
CA ASN A 110 8.65 0.53 -5.36
C ASN A 110 8.22 1.96 -5.02
N CYS A 111 7.01 2.37 -5.41
CA CYS A 111 6.48 3.70 -5.12
C CYS A 111 6.37 3.93 -3.60
N ILE A 112 5.72 3.02 -2.87
CA ILE A 112 5.53 3.12 -1.42
C ILE A 112 6.89 3.16 -0.70
N HIS A 113 7.81 2.26 -1.03
CA HIS A 113 9.14 2.26 -0.40
C HIS A 113 9.97 3.51 -0.74
N THR A 114 9.84 4.06 -1.95
CA THR A 114 10.56 5.27 -2.34
C THR A 114 10.06 6.48 -1.56
N PHE A 115 8.74 6.66 -1.42
CA PHE A 115 8.16 7.83 -0.75
C PHE A 115 8.08 7.70 0.77
N ALA A 116 8.10 6.49 1.33
CA ALA A 116 8.25 6.30 2.77
C ALA A 116 9.69 6.58 3.26
N GLY A 117 10.70 6.34 2.40
CA GLY A 117 12.12 6.46 2.74
C GLY A 117 12.75 5.15 3.20
N ILE A 118 14.09 5.14 3.34
CA ILE A 118 14.87 3.91 3.54
C ILE A 118 14.51 3.17 4.85
N ARG A 119 13.93 3.88 5.83
CA ARG A 119 13.50 3.31 7.10
C ARG A 119 12.38 2.28 6.95
N LEU A 120 11.54 2.38 5.91
CA LEU A 120 10.50 1.38 5.66
C LEU A 120 11.11 0.00 5.37
N ARG A 121 12.15 -0.06 4.53
CA ARG A 121 12.87 -1.31 4.23
C ARG A 121 13.51 -1.90 5.49
N ALA A 122 14.11 -1.07 6.35
CA ALA A 122 14.71 -1.51 7.60
C ALA A 122 13.68 -2.08 8.60
N ALA A 123 12.50 -1.48 8.67
CA ALA A 123 11.39 -1.99 9.47
C ALA A 123 10.90 -3.37 8.97
N CYS A 124 10.72 -3.51 7.65
CA CYS A 124 10.35 -4.79 7.04
C CYS A 124 11.41 -5.88 7.25
N ASP A 125 12.69 -5.56 7.05
CA ASP A 125 13.81 -6.49 7.26
C ASP A 125 13.87 -6.98 8.71
N SER A 126 13.63 -6.09 9.67
CA SER A 126 13.55 -6.46 11.09
C SER A 126 12.41 -7.44 11.38
N ILE A 127 11.25 -7.27 10.73
CA ILE A 127 10.11 -8.20 10.85
C ILE A 127 10.49 -9.57 10.28
N ILE A 128 11.02 -9.63 9.05
CA ILE A 128 11.38 -10.89 8.39
C ILE A 128 12.48 -11.64 9.15
N LYS A 129 13.52 -10.95 9.62
CA LYS A 129 14.58 -11.57 10.43
C LYS A 129 14.04 -12.15 11.73
N LYS A 130 13.12 -11.45 12.40
CA LYS A 130 12.49 -11.93 13.62
C LYS A 130 11.56 -13.12 13.35
N GLN A 131 10.85 -13.11 12.22
CA GLN A 131 9.96 -14.20 11.79
C GLN A 131 10.74 -15.45 11.38
N GLY A 132 11.92 -15.30 10.78
CA GLY A 132 12.80 -16.40 10.38
C GLY A 132 12.43 -17.06 9.06
N HIS A 133 11.42 -16.56 8.35
CA HIS A 133 11.02 -17.03 7.01
C HIS A 133 10.35 -15.91 6.21
N GLU A 134 10.26 -16.09 4.89
CA GLU A 134 9.54 -15.19 3.98
C GLU A 134 8.05 -15.09 4.33
N GLU A 135 7.43 -13.97 3.99
CA GLU A 135 6.02 -13.73 4.27
C GLU A 135 5.13 -14.59 3.36
N PRO A 136 4.22 -15.42 3.93
CA PRO A 136 3.30 -16.23 3.14
C PRO A 136 2.26 -15.38 2.40
N THR A 137 1.82 -15.86 1.23
CA THR A 137 0.70 -15.29 0.50
C THR A 137 -0.58 -15.25 1.34
N GLY A 138 -1.36 -14.17 1.24
CA GLY A 138 -2.62 -14.02 1.97
C GLY A 138 -2.49 -13.49 3.41
N GLN A 139 -1.26 -13.25 3.89
CA GLN A 139 -0.97 -12.70 5.21
C GLN A 139 -0.58 -11.22 5.13
N ALA A 140 -0.67 -10.52 6.27
CA ALA A 140 -0.32 -9.10 6.36
C ALA A 140 0.60 -8.76 7.55
N LYS A 141 1.50 -7.79 7.35
CA LYS A 141 2.35 -7.16 8.38
C LYS A 141 2.13 -5.65 8.41
N ILE A 142 2.44 -5.01 9.52
CA ILE A 142 2.28 -3.55 9.69
C ILE A 142 3.59 -2.89 10.10
N THR A 143 3.85 -1.72 9.51
CA THR A 143 4.99 -0.86 9.84
C THR A 143 4.51 0.59 9.97
N PRO A 144 5.28 1.47 10.66
CA PRO A 144 5.09 2.92 10.53
C PRO A 144 5.25 3.36 9.07
N ALA A 145 4.52 4.38 8.65
CA ALA A 145 4.57 4.86 7.27
C ALA A 145 5.67 5.90 6.99
N PHE A 146 6.37 6.35 8.03
CA PHE A 146 7.47 7.33 7.96
C PHE A 146 7.03 8.64 7.31
N ASN A 147 7.46 8.91 6.07
CA ASN A 147 7.21 10.18 5.38
C ASN A 147 5.87 10.24 4.65
N LEU A 148 5.16 9.12 4.50
CA LEU A 148 3.86 9.09 3.85
C LEU A 148 2.79 9.82 4.68
N PRO A 149 1.74 10.38 4.06
CA PRO A 149 0.68 11.10 4.76
C PRO A 149 -0.30 10.17 5.50
N CYS A 150 0.05 8.89 5.68
CA CYS A 150 -0.69 7.94 6.50
C CYS A 150 0.10 7.57 7.77
N LYS A 151 -0.53 6.86 8.72
CA LYS A 151 0.16 6.47 9.97
C LYS A 151 0.93 5.16 9.80
N PHE A 152 0.35 4.22 9.04
CA PHE A 152 0.88 2.88 8.87
C PHE A 152 0.84 2.40 7.41
N VAL A 153 1.79 1.52 7.08
CA VAL A 153 1.72 0.71 5.85
C VAL A 153 1.43 -0.73 6.28
N LEU A 154 0.37 -1.31 5.72
CA LEU A 154 0.08 -2.73 5.84
C LEU A 154 0.59 -3.42 4.58
N HIS A 155 1.48 -4.38 4.75
CA HIS A 155 2.13 -5.09 3.66
C HIS A 155 1.51 -6.47 3.56
N THR A 156 0.97 -6.81 2.39
CA THR A 156 0.38 -8.12 2.12
C THR A 156 0.99 -8.73 0.87
N VAL A 157 1.19 -10.04 0.88
CA VAL A 157 1.71 -10.78 -0.27
C VAL A 157 0.54 -11.37 -1.04
N GLY A 158 0.30 -10.86 -2.25
CA GLY A 158 -0.75 -11.33 -3.14
C GLY A 158 -0.34 -12.58 -3.94
N PRO A 159 -1.31 -13.38 -4.43
CA PRO A 159 -1.04 -14.53 -5.30
C PRO A 159 -0.55 -14.06 -6.69
N ILE A 160 0.19 -14.93 -7.36
CA ILE A 160 0.65 -14.78 -8.75
C ILE A 160 -0.25 -15.64 -9.63
N ALA A 161 -0.99 -15.00 -10.55
CA ALA A 161 -2.03 -15.66 -11.34
C ALA A 161 -1.70 -15.76 -12.84
N ASP A 162 -0.76 -14.95 -13.34
CA ASP A 162 -0.33 -14.94 -14.77
C ASP A 162 -1.50 -14.94 -15.78
N GLY A 163 -2.60 -14.25 -15.44
CA GLY A 163 -3.81 -14.12 -16.25
C GLY A 163 -4.88 -15.20 -16.03
N HIS A 164 -4.57 -16.27 -15.30
CA HIS A 164 -5.44 -17.43 -15.13
C HIS A 164 -5.49 -17.89 -13.65
N PRO A 165 -6.15 -17.11 -12.77
CA PRO A 165 -6.19 -17.45 -11.35
C PRO A 165 -6.95 -18.76 -11.10
N THR A 166 -6.40 -19.58 -10.21
CA THR A 166 -7.10 -20.75 -9.66
C THR A 166 -8.03 -20.34 -8.51
N GLN A 167 -8.89 -21.24 -8.06
CA GLN A 167 -9.70 -20.98 -6.86
C GLN A 167 -8.82 -20.68 -5.64
N THR A 168 -7.69 -21.37 -5.50
CA THR A 168 -6.72 -21.09 -4.43
C THR A 168 -6.19 -19.66 -4.51
N ASP A 169 -5.92 -19.15 -5.71
CA ASP A 169 -5.47 -17.76 -5.88
C ASP A 169 -6.57 -16.77 -5.50
N CYS A 170 -7.82 -17.06 -5.87
CA CYS A 170 -8.97 -16.26 -5.43
C CYS A 170 -9.09 -16.22 -3.90
N ASP A 171 -8.95 -17.37 -3.24
CA ASP A 171 -9.03 -17.49 -1.77
C ASP A 171 -7.86 -16.77 -1.08
N LEU A 172 -6.65 -16.85 -1.65
CA LEU A 172 -5.47 -16.14 -1.16
C LEU A 172 -5.58 -14.62 -1.33
N LEU A 173 -6.10 -14.16 -2.47
CA LEU A 173 -6.36 -12.73 -2.69
C LEU A 173 -7.42 -12.23 -1.70
N PHE A 174 -8.50 -12.99 -1.49
CA PHE A 174 -9.50 -12.69 -0.47
C PHE A 174 -8.87 -12.59 0.92
N SER A 175 -7.99 -13.53 1.28
CA SER A 175 -7.25 -13.53 2.54
C SER A 175 -6.37 -12.28 2.71
N CYS A 176 -5.75 -11.75 1.65
CA CYS A 176 -4.96 -10.51 1.72
C CYS A 176 -5.80 -9.35 2.28
N TYR A 177 -7.02 -9.16 1.76
CA TYR A 177 -7.93 -8.11 2.21
C TYR A 177 -8.36 -8.33 3.66
N LYS A 178 -8.76 -9.56 4.03
CA LYS A 178 -9.18 -9.89 5.41
C LYS A 178 -8.06 -9.64 6.41
N SER A 179 -6.85 -10.15 6.13
CA SER A 179 -5.67 -9.98 6.99
C SER A 179 -5.32 -8.52 7.21
N CYS A 180 -5.43 -7.69 6.17
CA CYS A 180 -5.19 -6.25 6.30
C CYS A 180 -6.28 -5.56 7.16
N LEU A 181 -7.55 -5.90 6.94
CA LEU A 181 -8.66 -5.33 7.70
C LEU A 181 -8.61 -5.73 9.18
N ASP A 182 -8.32 -7.00 9.47
CA ASP A 182 -8.15 -7.51 10.84
C ASP A 182 -7.01 -6.74 11.55
N LEU A 183 -5.86 -6.58 10.89
CA LEU A 183 -4.72 -5.87 11.46
C LEU A 183 -5.00 -4.38 11.69
N ALA A 184 -5.73 -3.73 10.76
CA ALA A 184 -6.16 -2.34 10.92
C ALA A 184 -7.14 -2.18 12.08
N HIS A 185 -8.11 -3.10 12.19
CA HIS A 185 -9.07 -3.13 13.28
C HIS A 185 -8.41 -3.34 14.65
N ASP A 186 -7.50 -4.32 14.75
CA ASP A 186 -6.76 -4.63 15.98
C ASP A 186 -5.87 -3.46 16.43
N LYS A 187 -5.39 -2.66 15.48
CA LYS A 187 -4.63 -1.43 15.74
C LYS A 187 -5.53 -0.22 16.04
N GLY A 188 -6.84 -0.36 15.96
CA GLY A 188 -7.82 0.70 16.22
C GLY A 188 -7.89 1.77 15.12
N LEU A 189 -7.47 1.44 13.89
CA LEU A 189 -7.51 2.36 12.75
C LEU A 189 -8.96 2.59 12.29
N LYS A 190 -9.22 3.75 11.71
CA LYS A 190 -10.55 4.17 11.24
C LYS A 190 -10.65 4.24 9.73
N SER A 191 -9.52 4.25 9.03
CA SER A 191 -9.46 4.29 7.58
C SER A 191 -8.31 3.47 7.01
N ILE A 192 -8.59 2.74 5.94
CA ILE A 192 -7.61 1.94 5.21
C ILE A 192 -7.80 2.13 3.70
N ALA A 193 -6.70 2.29 2.97
CA ALA A 193 -6.70 2.38 1.51
C ALA A 193 -6.00 1.17 0.89
N PHE A 194 -6.69 0.45 0.01
CA PHE A 194 -6.16 -0.66 -0.76
C PHE A 194 -5.75 -0.18 -2.16
N CYS A 195 -4.51 -0.44 -2.57
CA CYS A 195 -4.18 -0.46 -3.99
C CYS A 195 -4.79 -1.70 -4.67
N CYS A 196 -4.79 -1.75 -6.01
CA CYS A 196 -5.14 -2.98 -6.73
C CYS A 196 -4.08 -4.08 -6.49
N ILE A 197 -4.36 -5.00 -5.56
CA ILE A 197 -3.46 -6.12 -5.23
C ILE A 197 -3.45 -7.14 -6.38
N SER A 198 -2.26 -7.63 -6.72
CA SER A 198 -1.99 -8.66 -7.75
C SER A 198 -2.35 -8.34 -9.21
N THR A 199 -2.97 -7.21 -9.55
CA THR A 199 -3.44 -6.95 -10.93
C THR A 199 -2.37 -6.48 -11.91
N GLY A 200 -1.25 -5.95 -11.41
CA GLY A 200 -0.12 -5.51 -12.24
C GLY A 200 0.84 -6.66 -12.55
N VAL A 201 2.02 -6.64 -11.92
CA VAL A 201 3.11 -7.61 -12.16
C VAL A 201 2.67 -9.06 -11.94
N PHE A 202 1.71 -9.33 -11.04
CA PHE A 202 1.27 -10.67 -10.70
C PHE A 202 0.10 -11.18 -11.58
N GLY A 203 -0.36 -10.38 -12.53
CA GLY A 203 -1.25 -10.83 -13.61
C GLY A 203 -2.67 -11.22 -13.22
N PHE A 204 -3.17 -10.84 -12.04
CA PHE A 204 -4.57 -11.13 -11.68
C PHE A 204 -5.54 -10.28 -12.53
N PRO A 205 -6.56 -10.87 -13.17
CA PRO A 205 -7.54 -10.10 -13.95
C PRO A 205 -8.21 -9.01 -13.12
N GLN A 206 -8.23 -7.77 -13.63
CA GLN A 206 -8.69 -6.59 -12.89
C GLN A 206 -10.12 -6.69 -12.37
N GLU A 207 -11.04 -7.21 -13.19
CA GLU A 207 -12.46 -7.32 -12.82
C GLU A 207 -12.69 -8.37 -11.73
N GLU A 208 -12.07 -9.55 -11.85
CA GLU A 208 -12.14 -10.60 -10.83
C GLU A 208 -11.49 -10.15 -9.52
N ALA A 209 -10.32 -9.49 -9.59
CA ALA A 209 -9.65 -8.93 -8.42
C ALA A 209 -10.52 -7.88 -7.70
N ALA A 210 -11.19 -6.99 -8.45
CA ALA A 210 -12.09 -5.99 -7.87
C ALA A 210 -13.34 -6.61 -7.23
N GLN A 211 -13.90 -7.67 -7.84
CA GLN A 211 -15.00 -8.43 -7.25
C GLN A 211 -14.59 -9.07 -5.92
N ILE A 212 -13.41 -9.71 -5.88
CA ILE A 212 -12.85 -10.31 -4.66
C ILE A 212 -12.60 -9.24 -3.59
N ALA A 213 -12.02 -8.10 -3.96
CA ALA A 213 -11.74 -6.98 -3.06
C ALA A 213 -13.02 -6.48 -2.36
N ILE A 214 -14.08 -6.22 -3.15
CA ILE A 214 -15.36 -5.75 -2.62
C ILE A 214 -16.03 -6.82 -1.77
N ALA A 215 -16.01 -8.09 -2.20
CA ALA A 215 -16.60 -9.19 -1.45
C ALA A 215 -15.92 -9.37 -0.08
N ALA A 216 -14.59 -9.38 -0.04
CA ALA A 216 -13.82 -9.52 1.19
C ALA A 216 -14.09 -8.39 2.18
N VAL A 217 -14.12 -7.14 1.71
CA VAL A 217 -14.41 -5.98 2.54
C VAL A 217 -15.84 -6.03 3.07
N ARG A 218 -16.83 -6.32 2.22
CA ARG A 218 -18.24 -6.39 2.65
C ARG A 218 -18.47 -7.47 3.69
N GLU A 219 -17.98 -8.68 3.44
CA GLU A 219 -18.12 -9.80 4.39
C GLU A 219 -17.40 -9.50 5.71
N TRP A 220 -16.22 -8.88 5.65
CA TRP A 220 -15.51 -8.45 6.84
C TRP A 220 -16.32 -7.42 7.67
N LYS A 221 -16.89 -6.40 7.02
CA LYS A 221 -17.71 -5.40 7.71
C LYS A 221 -18.98 -6.01 8.28
N GLU A 222 -19.65 -6.89 7.54
CA GLU A 222 -20.84 -7.59 8.04
C GLU A 222 -20.54 -8.41 9.31
N LYS A 223 -19.39 -9.07 9.36
CA LYS A 223 -18.98 -9.85 10.53
C LYS A 223 -18.60 -9.00 11.74
N ASN A 224 -17.89 -7.89 11.51
CA ASN A 224 -17.22 -7.14 12.58
C ASN A 224 -17.97 -5.87 13.03
N GLU A 225 -18.86 -5.31 12.20
CA GLU A 225 -19.52 -4.02 12.47
C GLU A 225 -21.03 -4.13 12.69
N THR A 226 -21.68 -5.17 12.19
CA THR A 226 -23.13 -5.41 12.40
C THR A 226 -23.45 -6.01 13.78
N SER A 227 -22.42 -6.42 14.52
CA SER A 227 -22.54 -6.83 15.93
C SER A 227 -22.38 -5.62 16.83
N GLY A 228 -23.46 -4.85 17.01
CA GLY A 228 -23.49 -3.78 18.00
C GLY A 228 -23.06 -4.29 19.38
N SER A 229 -21.97 -3.72 19.91
CA SER A 229 -21.32 -4.00 21.21
C SER A 229 -20.12 -4.94 21.18
N SER A 230 -19.01 -4.50 20.56
CA SER A 230 -17.70 -4.82 21.14
C SER A 230 -17.51 -3.95 22.40
N PRO A 231 -17.35 -4.52 23.62
CA PRO A 231 -17.31 -3.76 24.88
C PRO A 231 -16.14 -2.78 24.99
N ASN A 232 -15.17 -2.83 24.07
CA ASN A 232 -13.93 -2.07 24.13
C ASN A 232 -13.86 -0.86 23.18
N MET A 233 -14.94 -0.50 22.49
CA MET A 233 -14.99 0.70 21.65
C MET A 233 -15.86 1.78 22.29
N VAL A 234 -15.30 2.49 23.27
CA VAL A 234 -15.80 3.81 23.66
C VAL A 234 -15.25 4.83 22.65
N GLY A 235 -16.10 5.31 21.73
CA GLY A 235 -15.86 6.62 21.10
C GLY A 235 -15.86 6.73 19.56
N THR A 236 -16.15 5.70 18.76
CA THR A 236 -16.32 5.92 17.31
C THR A 236 -17.67 5.46 16.80
N THR A 237 -18.55 6.44 16.60
CA THR A 237 -19.75 6.33 15.79
C THR A 237 -19.36 6.31 14.31
N GLY A 238 -19.09 5.13 13.76
CA GLY A 238 -18.77 4.92 12.33
C GLY A 238 -17.92 3.68 12.11
N GLY A 239 -18.27 2.87 11.11
CA GLY A 239 -17.48 1.72 10.68
C GLY A 239 -16.13 2.12 10.09
N MET A 240 -15.26 1.14 9.82
CA MET A 240 -13.99 1.38 9.15
C MET A 240 -14.24 1.89 7.72
N LYS A 241 -13.66 3.05 7.40
CA LYS A 241 -13.67 3.62 6.06
C LYS A 241 -12.68 2.86 5.19
N VAL A 242 -13.13 2.36 4.05
CA VAL A 242 -12.28 1.60 3.12
C VAL A 242 -12.21 2.32 1.79
N VAL A 243 -11.00 2.68 1.38
CA VAL A 243 -10.74 3.32 0.08
C VAL A 243 -10.18 2.29 -0.88
N PHE A 244 -10.86 2.07 -2.00
CA PHE A 244 -10.31 1.36 -3.15
C PHE A 244 -9.55 2.38 -4.01
N ASN A 245 -8.23 2.42 -3.85
CA ASN A 245 -7.36 3.24 -4.65
C ASN A 245 -7.09 2.57 -6.00
N VAL A 246 -7.36 3.32 -7.07
CA VAL A 246 -7.13 2.92 -8.45
C VAL A 246 -6.20 3.92 -9.13
N PHE A 247 -5.50 3.49 -10.18
CA PHE A 247 -4.63 4.38 -10.95
C PHE A 247 -5.20 4.68 -12.34
N THR A 248 -5.77 3.66 -12.99
CA THR A 248 -6.31 3.80 -14.36
C THR A 248 -7.79 4.14 -14.33
N GLU A 249 -8.26 4.81 -15.39
CA GLU A 249 -9.69 5.05 -15.60
C GLU A 249 -10.47 3.73 -15.74
N LYS A 250 -9.88 2.74 -16.40
CA LYS A 250 -10.47 1.40 -16.55
C LYS A 250 -10.73 0.73 -15.18
N ASP A 251 -9.76 0.77 -14.26
CA ASP A 251 -9.94 0.22 -12.92
C ASP A 251 -11.05 0.97 -12.17
N GLU A 252 -11.10 2.31 -12.30
CA GLU A 252 -12.16 3.12 -11.70
C GLU A 252 -13.55 2.73 -12.22
N GLU A 253 -13.72 2.57 -13.53
CA GLU A 253 -14.96 2.13 -14.16
C GLU A 253 -15.41 0.76 -13.64
N ILE A 254 -14.49 -0.20 -13.52
CA ILE A 254 -14.76 -1.53 -12.96
C ILE A 254 -15.32 -1.40 -11.53
N TYR A 255 -14.62 -0.68 -10.64
CA TYR A 255 -15.10 -0.51 -9.26
C TYR A 255 -16.45 0.21 -9.23
N ARG A 256 -16.63 1.30 -9.99
CA ARG A 256 -17.91 2.05 -10.06
C ARG A 256 -19.07 1.19 -10.55
N GLY A 257 -18.83 0.35 -11.56
CA GLY A 257 -19.80 -0.61 -12.07
C GLY A 257 -20.27 -1.59 -10.98
N LEU A 258 -19.33 -2.12 -10.20
CA LEU A 258 -19.62 -3.07 -9.11
C LEU A 258 -20.41 -2.43 -7.95
N PHE A 259 -20.16 -1.16 -7.62
CA PHE A 259 -20.97 -0.43 -6.63
C PHE A 259 -22.38 -0.10 -7.12
N SER A 260 -22.53 0.22 -8.42
CA SER A 260 -23.82 0.54 -9.02
C SER A 260 -24.70 -0.70 -9.20
N GLY A 261 -24.11 -1.83 -9.61
CA GLY A 261 -24.81 -3.10 -9.74
C GLY A 261 -25.32 -3.68 -8.42
N ALA A 262 -24.67 -3.36 -7.30
CA ALA A 262 -25.10 -3.78 -5.97
C ALA A 262 -26.40 -3.09 -5.52
N LYS A 263 -26.67 -1.85 -5.97
CA LYS A 263 -27.92 -1.14 -5.67
C LYS A 263 -29.14 -1.76 -6.38
N ASN A 264 -28.94 -2.45 -7.51
CA ASN A 264 -30.02 -3.02 -8.32
C ASN A 264 -30.41 -4.46 -7.96
N LYS A 265 -29.69 -5.12 -7.03
CA LYS A 265 -30.05 -6.48 -6.57
C LYS A 265 -31.02 -6.51 -5.38
N GLY A 266 -31.49 -5.34 -4.92
CA GLY A 266 -32.47 -5.20 -3.84
C GLY A 266 -33.90 -4.98 -4.31
N THR A 267 -34.44 -5.85 -5.17
CA THR A 267 -35.90 -6.06 -5.35
C THR A 267 -36.11 -7.26 -6.27
N PHE A 268 -36.25 -8.44 -5.70
CA PHE A 268 -37.09 -9.48 -6.27
C PHE A 268 -38.05 -9.90 -5.17
N VAL A 269 -39.33 -9.65 -5.44
CA VAL A 269 -40.50 -9.97 -4.61
C VAL A 269 -40.65 -11.48 -4.47
#